data_AF-C5LH92-F1
#
_entry.id   AF-C5LH92-F1
#
_cell.length_a   1.000
_cell.length_b   1.000
_cell.length_c   1.000
_cell.angle_alpha   90.00
_cell.angle_beta   90.00
_cell.angle_gamma   90.00
#
_symmetry.space_group_name_H-M   'P 1'
#
loop_
_entity.id
_entity.type
_entity.pdbx_description
1 polymer ?
#
loop_
_entity_poly.entity_id
_entity_poly.type
_entity_poly.pdbx_seq_one_letter_code
_entity_poly.pdbx_strand_id
1 'polypeptide(L)'
;MRELWLALGVIDAGRATCMRALQQGYSLTLVLGGTKEQLIPYSPTHDTIVCKSRRGFIYLARDAGKIPIVPCYCFGEQITYETSDFMLPLRQWLQHNLGLGMPLPKSVRPKHLKDFVVVVGAPLTWGEDDTVETMHAKYVSAVHDLFYKNRERYPDYAKRELVIQ
;
A
#
# COMPACT_ATOMS: atom_id res chain seq x y z
N MET A 1 -2.01 2.07 23.55
CA MET A 1 -1.89 2.03 22.08
C MET A 1 -1.04 0.85 21.63
N ARG A 2 0.28 0.81 21.91
CA ARG A 2 1.15 -0.33 21.48
C ARG A 2 0.64 -1.71 21.89
N GLU A 3 0.33 -1.91 23.17
CA GLU A 3 -0.13 -3.23 23.67
C GLU A 3 -1.47 -3.66 23.06
N LEU A 4 -2.35 -2.71 22.74
CA LEU A 4 -3.59 -2.99 22.01
C LEU A 4 -3.30 -3.47 20.59
N TRP A 5 -2.38 -2.81 19.88
CA TRP A 5 -1.96 -3.21 18.54
C TRP A 5 -1.31 -4.59 18.53
N LEU A 6 -0.44 -4.89 19.50
CA LEU A 6 0.16 -6.22 19.65
C LEU A 6 -0.90 -7.28 19.96
N ALA A 7 -1.88 -6.99 20.81
CA ALA A 7 -3.01 -7.88 21.07
C ALA A 7 -3.87 -8.16 19.82
N LEU A 8 -3.91 -7.21 18.89
CA LEU A 8 -4.55 -7.35 17.57
C LEU A 8 -3.63 -7.97 16.51
N GLY A 9 -2.43 -8.41 16.88
CA GLY A 9 -1.45 -9.02 15.96
C GLY A 9 -0.69 -8.02 15.08
N VAL A 10 -0.81 -6.72 15.35
CA VAL A 10 -0.05 -5.68 14.64
C VAL A 10 1.34 -5.55 15.25
N ILE A 11 2.34 -5.86 14.45
CA ILE A 11 3.76 -5.81 14.81
C ILE A 11 4.48 -4.67 14.08
N ASP A 12 5.67 -4.31 14.56
CA ASP A 12 6.53 -3.36 13.86
C ASP A 12 6.93 -3.90 12.48
N ALA A 13 6.91 -3.03 11.46
CA ALA A 13 7.25 -3.38 10.08
C ALA A 13 8.76 -3.52 9.83
N GLY A 14 9.59 -3.44 10.88
CA GLY A 14 11.01 -3.66 10.84
C GLY A 14 11.36 -5.07 10.36
N ARG A 15 12.40 -5.15 9.52
CA ARG A 15 12.82 -6.40 8.87
C ARG A 15 13.05 -7.56 9.84
N ALA A 16 13.70 -7.32 10.98
CA ALA A 16 13.97 -8.35 11.98
C ALA A 16 12.68 -8.90 12.61
N THR A 17 11.72 -8.03 12.91
CA THR A 17 10.42 -8.38 13.46
C THR A 17 9.61 -9.20 12.46
N CYS A 18 9.53 -8.73 11.22
CA CYS A 18 8.86 -9.45 10.13
C CYS A 18 9.49 -10.83 9.88
N MET A 19 10.83 -10.92 9.83
CA MET A 19 11.52 -12.19 9.61
C MET A 19 11.22 -13.19 10.74
N ARG A 20 11.22 -12.74 12.00
CA ARG A 20 10.86 -13.58 13.14
C ARG A 20 9.44 -14.11 13.03
N ALA A 21 8.48 -13.25 12.68
CA ALA A 21 7.08 -13.67 12.51
C ALA A 21 6.93 -14.72 11.40
N LEU A 22 7.61 -14.54 10.26
CA LEU A 22 7.63 -15.53 9.17
C LEU A 22 8.24 -16.86 9.61
N GLN A 23 9.36 -16.83 10.35
CA GLN A 23 10.01 -18.03 10.89
C GLN A 23 9.15 -18.78 11.91
N GLN A 24 8.25 -18.07 12.60
CA GLN A 24 7.28 -18.65 13.52
C GLN A 24 6.03 -19.22 12.80
N GLY A 25 5.98 -19.14 11.46
CA GLY A 25 4.89 -19.69 10.66
C GLY A 25 3.70 -18.73 10.45
N TYR A 26 3.82 -17.45 10.82
CA TYR A 26 2.79 -16.47 10.56
C TYR A 26 2.84 -15.95 9.12
N SER A 27 1.68 -15.64 8.55
CA SER A 27 1.57 -14.82 7.34
C SER A 27 1.67 -13.34 7.69
N LEU A 28 2.22 -12.52 6.79
CA LEU A 28 2.32 -11.07 6.96
C LEU A 28 1.49 -10.31 5.94
N THR A 29 0.83 -9.24 6.40
CA THR A 29 0.22 -8.21 5.55
C THR A 29 1.00 -6.92 5.71
N LEU A 30 1.47 -6.35 4.60
CA LEU A 30 2.27 -5.13 4.60
C LEU A 30 1.53 -4.02 3.83
N VAL A 31 1.36 -2.87 4.47
CA VAL A 31 0.83 -1.65 3.84
C VAL A 31 2.03 -0.84 3.32
N LEU A 32 2.25 -0.84 1.99
CA LEU A 32 3.50 -0.36 1.39
C LEU A 32 3.67 1.17 1.40
N GLY A 33 2.57 1.93 1.42
CA GLY A 33 2.59 3.38 1.36
C GLY A 33 3.24 4.08 2.54
N GLY A 34 2.92 3.60 3.73
CA GLY A 34 3.22 4.29 4.98
C GLY A 34 2.78 5.76 4.95
N THR A 35 3.57 6.62 5.57
CA THR A 35 3.26 8.06 5.68
C THR A 35 3.37 8.82 4.35
N LYS A 36 4.00 8.25 3.31
CA LYS A 36 4.11 8.92 2.01
C LYS A 36 2.79 8.91 1.25
N GLU A 37 2.09 7.77 1.24
CA GLU A 37 0.76 7.69 0.60
C GLU A 37 -0.24 8.62 1.29
N GLN A 38 -0.16 8.77 2.62
CA GLN A 38 -1.03 9.67 3.37
C GLN A 38 -0.90 11.16 2.98
N LEU A 39 0.24 11.55 2.40
CA LEU A 39 0.47 12.93 1.95
C LEU A 39 0.14 13.15 0.48
N ILE A 40 -0.25 12.10 -0.25
CA ILE A 40 -0.70 12.23 -1.63
C ILE A 40 -2.02 13.00 -1.64
N PRO A 41 -2.09 14.17 -2.31
CA PRO A 41 -3.34 14.90 -2.44
C PRO A 41 -4.34 14.09 -3.24
N TYR A 42 -5.61 14.20 -2.86
CA TYR A 42 -6.69 13.58 -3.58
C TYR A 42 -6.75 14.08 -5.02
N SER A 43 -6.84 13.15 -5.97
CA SER A 43 -7.12 13.43 -7.37
C SER A 43 -8.46 12.82 -7.78
N PRO A 44 -9.29 13.55 -8.56
CA PRO A 44 -10.52 13.00 -9.12
C PRO A 44 -10.26 12.13 -10.37
N THR A 45 -9.08 12.23 -11.00
CA THR A 45 -8.79 11.58 -12.28
C THR A 45 -7.92 10.34 -12.16
N HIS A 46 -7.19 10.19 -11.07
CA HIS A 46 -6.30 9.05 -10.87
C HIS A 46 -6.19 8.69 -9.40
N ASP A 47 -5.87 7.43 -9.15
CA ASP A 47 -5.43 6.94 -7.85
C ASP A 47 -3.90 6.77 -7.87
N THR A 48 -3.24 7.01 -6.75
CA THR A 48 -1.76 6.92 -6.68
C THR A 48 -1.34 6.01 -5.54
N ILE A 49 -0.53 5.01 -5.87
CA ILE A 49 0.09 4.09 -4.91
C ILE A 49 1.61 4.23 -4.96
N VAL A 50 2.26 3.99 -3.83
CA VAL A 50 3.72 4.10 -3.67
C VAL A 50 4.31 2.72 -3.49
N CYS A 51 4.52 2.01 -4.60
CA CYS A 51 5.17 0.71 -4.60
C CYS A 51 6.32 0.55 -5.59
N LYS A 52 6.54 1.50 -6.52
CA LYS A 52 7.59 1.43 -7.56
C LYS A 52 9.00 1.43 -6.96
N SER A 53 9.22 2.27 -5.96
CA SER A 53 10.52 2.38 -5.28
C SER A 53 10.65 1.45 -4.06
N ARG A 54 9.56 0.83 -3.60
CA ARG A 54 9.52 -0.01 -2.40
C ARG A 54 9.85 -1.45 -2.77
N ARG A 55 11.07 -1.90 -2.45
CA ARG A 55 11.49 -3.30 -2.71
C ARG A 55 11.71 -4.13 -1.44
N GLY A 56 11.65 -3.51 -0.25
CA GLY A 56 11.98 -4.15 1.02
C GLY A 56 11.19 -5.44 1.30
N PHE A 57 9.91 -5.48 0.93
CA PHE A 57 9.07 -6.65 1.10
C PHE A 57 9.45 -7.82 0.17
N ILE A 58 9.95 -7.52 -1.03
CA ILE A 58 10.46 -8.53 -1.96
C ILE A 58 11.76 -9.13 -1.41
N TYR A 59 12.68 -8.30 -0.91
CA TYR A 59 13.88 -8.78 -0.22
C TYR A 59 13.51 -9.64 0.99
N LEU A 60 12.54 -9.21 1.81
CA LEU A 60 12.05 -9.99 2.95
C LEU A 60 11.53 -11.36 2.51
N ALA A 61 10.68 -11.42 1.49
CA ALA A 61 10.10 -12.67 1.00
C ALA A 61 11.15 -13.60 0.40
N ARG A 62 12.14 -13.06 -0.33
CA ARG A 62 13.29 -13.82 -0.83
C ARG A 62 14.05 -14.46 0.31
N ASP A 63 14.43 -13.65 1.29
CA ASP A 63 15.32 -14.05 2.39
C ASP A 63 14.61 -14.95 3.41
N ALA A 64 13.28 -14.92 3.45
CA ALA A 64 12.45 -15.84 4.22
C ALA A 64 12.27 -17.22 3.54
N GLY A 65 13.02 -17.51 2.47
CA GLY A 65 12.97 -18.78 1.75
C GLY A 65 12.10 -18.75 0.50
N LYS A 66 12.13 -17.64 -0.26
CA LYS A 66 11.34 -17.46 -1.50
C LYS A 66 9.84 -17.73 -1.29
N ILE A 67 9.25 -17.12 -0.25
CA ILE A 67 7.82 -17.29 0.03
C ILE A 67 6.94 -16.56 -1.02
N PRO A 68 5.74 -17.08 -1.33
CA PRO A 68 4.84 -16.43 -2.27
C PRO A 68 4.36 -15.05 -1.79
N ILE A 69 4.10 -14.15 -2.73
CA ILE A 69 3.62 -12.79 -2.46
C ILE A 69 2.24 -12.61 -3.07
N VAL A 70 1.26 -12.19 -2.27
CA VAL A 70 -0.11 -11.96 -2.75
C VAL A 70 -0.31 -10.44 -2.96
N PRO A 71 -0.53 -9.98 -4.20
CA PRO A 71 -0.84 -8.59 -4.47
C PRO A 71 -2.28 -8.28 -4.06
N CYS A 72 -2.47 -7.16 -3.36
CA CYS A 72 -3.77 -6.66 -2.95
C CYS A 72 -3.89 -5.19 -3.34
N TYR A 73 -5.10 -4.74 -3.66
CA TYR A 73 -5.41 -3.35 -3.92
C TYR A 73 -6.72 -2.97 -3.23
N CYS A 74 -6.78 -1.77 -2.63
CA CYS A 74 -7.95 -1.27 -1.92
C CYS A 74 -8.61 -0.14 -2.71
N PHE A 75 -9.86 -0.34 -3.13
CA PHE A 75 -10.70 0.71 -3.70
C PHE A 75 -11.39 1.49 -2.58
N GLY A 76 -11.65 2.78 -2.84
CA GLY A 76 -12.45 3.65 -1.97
C GLY A 76 -11.65 4.41 -0.92
N GLU A 77 -10.37 4.09 -0.70
CA GLU A 77 -9.55 4.76 0.32
C GLU A 77 -9.40 6.27 0.06
N GLN A 78 -8.90 6.65 -1.12
CA GLN A 78 -8.69 8.06 -1.47
C GLN A 78 -9.99 8.88 -1.57
N ILE A 79 -11.09 8.24 -1.96
CA ILE A 79 -12.40 8.89 -2.05
C ILE A 79 -12.99 9.15 -0.66
N THR A 80 -12.78 8.20 0.26
CA THR A 80 -13.20 8.33 1.66
C THR A 80 -12.39 9.41 2.36
N TYR A 81 -11.08 9.41 2.15
CA TYR A 81 -10.13 10.32 2.78
C TYR A 81 -9.53 11.26 1.74
N GLU A 82 -10.33 12.25 1.30
CA GLU A 82 -9.82 13.27 0.39
C GLU A 82 -8.75 14.11 1.10
N THR A 83 -7.47 13.87 0.80
CA THR A 83 -6.37 14.66 1.36
C THR A 83 -6.20 15.97 0.60
N SER A 84 -6.11 17.08 1.32
CA SER A 84 -5.85 18.42 0.76
C SER A 84 -4.38 18.56 0.33
N ASP A 85 -4.13 19.45 -0.63
CA ASP A 85 -2.81 19.95 -1.05
C ASP A 85 -2.33 21.16 -0.23
N PHE A 86 -3.15 21.66 0.71
CA PHE A 86 -2.80 22.81 1.54
C PHE A 86 -1.49 22.60 2.29
N MET A 87 -0.56 23.56 2.17
CA MET A 87 0.77 23.53 2.80
C MET A 87 1.54 22.21 2.54
N LEU A 88 1.32 21.55 1.40
CA LEU A 88 1.92 20.24 1.11
C LEU A 88 3.45 20.23 1.20
N PRO A 89 4.21 21.21 0.68
CA PRO A 89 5.67 21.21 0.80
C PRO A 89 6.15 21.24 2.26
N LEU A 90 5.47 22.00 3.12
CA LEU A 90 5.78 22.05 4.55
C LEU A 90 5.48 20.70 5.22
N ARG A 91 4.35 20.07 4.90
CA ARG A 91 3.97 18.77 5.46
C ARG A 91 4.91 17.65 5.00
N GLN A 92 5.34 17.67 3.74
CA GLN A 92 6.36 16.76 3.22
C GLN A 92 7.71 16.99 3.92
N TRP A 93 8.09 18.23 4.16
CA TRP A 93 9.29 18.56 4.91
C TRP A 93 9.21 18.06 6.37
N LEU A 94 8.08 18.26 7.05
CA LEU A 94 7.86 17.75 8.41
C LEU A 94 7.89 16.22 8.45
N GLN A 95 7.29 15.55 7.47
CA GLN A 95 7.31 14.10 7.37
C GLN A 95 8.72 13.57 7.09
N HIS A 96 9.49 14.22 6.22
CA HIS A 96 10.84 13.79 5.88
C HIS A 96 11.81 13.96 7.07
N ASN A 97 11.74 15.09 7.78
CA ASN A 97 12.70 15.43 8.83
C ASN A 97 12.28 14.95 10.22
N LEU A 98 10.98 14.95 10.53
CA LEU A 98 10.44 14.65 11.87
C LEU A 98 9.61 13.36 11.91
N GLY A 99 9.36 12.72 10.76
CA GLY A 99 8.49 11.53 10.69
C GLY A 99 7.01 11.81 10.94
N LEU A 100 6.61 13.08 11.09
CA LEU A 100 5.24 13.48 11.38
C LEU A 100 4.40 13.52 10.09
N GLY A 101 3.65 12.45 9.83
CA GLY A 101 2.62 12.43 8.80
C GLY A 101 1.40 13.23 9.24
N MET A 102 1.15 14.38 8.61
CA MET A 102 -0.04 15.21 8.88
C MET A 102 -0.95 15.21 7.64
N PRO A 103 -1.76 14.17 7.40
CA PRO A 103 -2.79 14.23 6.38
C PRO A 103 -3.84 15.27 6.79
N LEU A 104 -4.07 16.28 5.94
CA LEU A 104 -5.13 17.26 6.17
C LEU A 104 -6.35 16.88 5.32
N PRO A 105 -7.54 16.70 5.92
CA PRO A 105 -8.73 16.39 5.15
C PRO A 105 -9.16 17.62 4.34
N LYS A 106 -9.59 17.40 3.09
CA LYS A 106 -10.13 18.42 2.19
C LYS A 106 -11.51 18.92 2.62
N SER A 107 -12.25 18.11 3.37
CA SER A 107 -13.58 18.42 3.90
C SER A 107 -13.65 18.06 5.38
N VAL A 108 -14.30 18.90 6.17
CA VAL A 108 -14.57 18.65 7.60
C VAL A 108 -15.68 17.60 7.77
N ARG A 109 -16.52 17.40 6.75
CA ARG A 109 -17.56 16.35 6.75
C ARG A 109 -16.98 15.08 6.14
N PRO A 110 -16.91 13.96 6.88
CA PRO A 110 -16.51 12.68 6.31
C PRO A 110 -17.51 12.31 5.21
N LYS A 111 -16.99 11.96 4.03
CA LYS A 111 -17.84 11.39 2.99
C LYS A 111 -18.32 10.02 3.44
N HIS A 112 -19.53 9.66 3.04
CA HIS A 112 -20.02 8.31 3.27
C HIS A 112 -19.06 7.32 2.60
N LEU A 113 -18.60 6.32 3.35
CA LEU A 113 -17.85 5.20 2.78
C LEU A 113 -18.71 4.58 1.69
N LYS A 114 -18.31 4.80 0.44
CA LYS A 114 -18.83 4.11 -0.73
C LYS A 114 -17.73 3.20 -1.21
N ASP A 115 -18.05 1.91 -1.28
CA ASP A 115 -17.23 0.88 -1.90
C ASP A 115 -15.77 0.80 -1.40
N PHE A 116 -15.59 0.62 -0.08
CA PHE A 116 -14.30 0.24 0.50
C PHE A 116 -14.08 -1.26 0.29
N VAL A 117 -13.41 -1.61 -0.80
CA VAL A 117 -13.25 -3.01 -1.22
C VAL A 117 -11.79 -3.35 -1.45
N VAL A 118 -11.33 -4.38 -0.76
CA VAL A 118 -10.01 -4.97 -1.00
C VAL A 118 -10.16 -6.08 -2.02
N VAL A 119 -9.47 -5.95 -3.15
CA VAL A 119 -9.32 -7.02 -4.13
C VAL A 119 -8.00 -7.74 -3.91
N VAL A 120 -8.05 -9.07 -3.94
CA VAL A 120 -6.90 -9.95 -3.71
C VAL A 120 -6.57 -10.67 -5.01
N GLY A 121 -5.31 -10.61 -5.42
CA GLY A 121 -4.82 -11.29 -6.62
C GLY A 121 -4.33 -12.71 -6.38
N ALA A 122 -3.86 -13.32 -7.46
CA ALA A 122 -3.25 -14.63 -7.39
C ALA A 122 -1.88 -14.55 -6.70
N PRO A 123 -1.48 -15.57 -5.92
CA PRO A 123 -0.15 -15.64 -5.33
C PRO A 123 0.95 -15.64 -6.40
N LEU A 124 1.94 -14.78 -6.23
CA LEU A 124 3.15 -14.72 -7.05
C LEU A 124 4.20 -15.63 -6.45
N THR A 125 4.58 -16.67 -7.18
CA THR A 125 5.62 -17.63 -6.77
C THR A 125 6.95 -17.34 -7.46
N TRP A 126 8.05 -17.68 -6.80
CA TRP A 126 9.40 -17.49 -7.32
C TRP A 126 9.75 -18.55 -8.36
N GLY A 127 10.19 -18.10 -9.52
CA GLY A 127 10.92 -18.92 -10.49
C GLY A 127 12.36 -19.18 -10.04
N GLU A 128 13.05 -20.05 -10.77
CA GLU A 128 14.47 -20.35 -10.55
C GLU A 128 15.34 -19.10 -10.76
N ASP A 129 15.10 -18.40 -11.86
CA ASP A 129 15.85 -17.20 -12.29
C ASP A 129 15.31 -15.88 -11.71
N ASP A 130 14.31 -15.93 -10.83
CA ASP A 130 13.69 -14.72 -10.32
C ASP A 130 14.64 -13.96 -9.38
N THR A 131 15.09 -12.79 -9.85
CA THR A 131 15.73 -11.77 -9.01
C THR A 131 14.69 -10.91 -8.28
N VAL A 132 15.15 -10.08 -7.34
CA VAL A 132 14.30 -9.12 -6.64
C VAL A 132 13.64 -8.15 -7.62
N GLU A 133 14.35 -7.73 -8.66
CA GLU A 133 13.86 -6.81 -9.68
C GLU A 133 12.76 -7.44 -10.51
N THR A 134 12.96 -8.68 -10.96
CA THR A 134 11.95 -9.41 -11.74
C THR A 134 10.69 -9.69 -10.92
N MET A 135 10.84 -10.11 -9.65
CA MET A 135 9.71 -10.35 -8.76
C MET A 135 8.98 -9.05 -8.42
N HIS A 136 9.71 -7.96 -8.21
CA HIS A 136 9.11 -6.64 -7.99
C HIS A 136 8.33 -6.17 -9.23
N ALA A 137 8.86 -6.37 -10.43
CA ALA A 137 8.16 -6.06 -11.67
C ALA A 137 6.87 -6.89 -11.83
N LYS A 138 6.91 -8.20 -11.53
CA LYS A 138 5.72 -9.06 -11.50
C LYS A 138 4.68 -8.54 -10.51
N TYR A 139 5.11 -8.13 -9.32
CA TYR A 139 4.23 -7.56 -8.31
C TYR A 139 3.56 -6.27 -8.80
N VAL A 140 4.33 -5.32 -9.34
CA VAL A 140 3.80 -4.05 -9.85
C VAL A 140 2.81 -4.30 -10.99
N SER A 141 3.13 -5.20 -11.92
CA SER A 141 2.23 -5.61 -13.00
C SER A 141 0.95 -6.22 -12.45
N ALA A 142 1.04 -7.13 -11.49
CA ALA A 142 -0.13 -7.80 -10.92
C ALA A 142 -1.06 -6.82 -10.18
N VAL A 143 -0.52 -5.84 -9.45
CA VAL A 143 -1.31 -4.78 -8.82
C VAL A 143 -1.97 -3.88 -9.87
N HIS A 144 -1.23 -3.50 -10.91
CA HIS A 144 -1.77 -2.75 -12.04
C HIS A 144 -2.95 -3.51 -12.68
N ASP A 145 -2.76 -4.79 -13.02
CA ASP A 145 -3.79 -5.60 -13.66
C ASP A 145 -5.00 -5.82 -12.74
N LEU A 146 -4.78 -5.97 -11.43
CA LEU A 146 -5.86 -6.04 -10.44
C LEU A 146 -6.73 -4.78 -10.44
N PHE A 147 -6.11 -3.61 -10.54
CA PHE A 147 -6.85 -2.36 -10.63
C PHE A 147 -7.72 -2.32 -11.89
N TYR A 148 -7.12 -2.50 -13.08
CA TYR A 148 -7.85 -2.37 -14.35
C TYR A 148 -8.91 -3.45 -14.54
N LYS A 149 -8.69 -4.66 -14.02
CA LYS A 149 -9.68 -5.74 -14.04
C LYS A 149 -10.93 -5.44 -13.19
N ASN A 150 -10.79 -4.64 -12.13
CA ASN A 150 -11.88 -4.40 -11.18
C ASN A 150 -12.44 -2.97 -11.21
N ARG A 151 -11.73 -1.99 -11.78
CA ARG A 151 -12.13 -0.56 -11.73
C ARG A 151 -13.51 -0.29 -12.29
N GLU A 152 -13.95 -1.03 -13.31
CA GLU A 152 -15.26 -0.84 -13.95
C GLU A 152 -16.43 -1.25 -13.04
N ARG A 153 -16.17 -2.05 -12.01
CA ARG A 153 -17.18 -2.44 -11.01
C ARG A 153 -17.57 -1.28 -10.10
N TYR A 154 -16.76 -0.20 -10.07
CA TYR A 154 -16.94 0.93 -9.18
C TYR A 154 -17.12 2.21 -10.00
N PRO A 155 -18.29 2.86 -9.96
CA PRO A 155 -18.59 4.03 -10.79
C PRO A 155 -17.57 5.17 -10.68
N ASP A 156 -17.07 5.42 -9.46
CA ASP A 156 -16.09 6.48 -9.20
C ASP A 156 -14.68 6.18 -9.75
N TYR A 157 -14.40 4.92 -10.11
CA TYR A 157 -13.12 4.44 -10.63
C TYR A 157 -13.14 4.10 -12.13
N ALA A 158 -14.30 4.01 -12.76
CA ALA A 158 -14.43 3.59 -14.16
C ALA A 158 -13.57 4.43 -15.14
N LYS A 159 -13.41 5.73 -14.84
CA LYS A 159 -12.59 6.66 -15.63
C LYS A 159 -11.27 7.03 -14.97
N ARG A 160 -10.94 6.43 -13.82
CA ARG A 160 -9.69 6.71 -13.11
C ARG A 160 -8.56 5.89 -13.68
N GLU A 161 -7.39 6.49 -13.68
CA GLU A 161 -6.12 5.83 -13.97
C GLU A 161 -5.40 5.48 -12.67
N LEU A 162 -4.52 4.48 -12.72
CA LEU A 162 -3.63 4.14 -11.61
C LEU A 162 -2.23 4.67 -11.89
N VAL A 163 -1.72 5.51 -10.99
CA VAL A 163 -0.35 6.02 -11.00
C VAL A 163 0.46 5.27 -9.95
N ILE A 164 1.57 4.64 -10.36
CA ILE A 164 2.45 3.89 -9.47
C ILE A 164 3.77 4.64 -9.30
N GLN A 165 4.04 5.11 -8.07
CA GLN A 165 5.22 5.90 -7.67
C GLN A 165 6.19 5.14 -6.78
#